data_AF-A0A7S3INY6-F1
#
_entry.id   AF-A0A7S3INY6-F1
#
_cell.length_a   1.000
_cell.length_b   1.000
_cell.length_c   1.000
_cell.angle_alpha   90.00
_cell.angle_beta   90.00
_cell.angle_gamma   90.00
#
_symmetry.space_group_name_H-M   'P 1'
#
loop_
_entity.id
_entity.type
_entity.pdbx_description
1 polymer ?
#
loop_
_entity_poly.entity_id
_entity_poly.type
_entity_poly.pdbx_seq_one_letter_code
_entity_poly.pdbx_strand_id
1 'polypeptide(L)'
;EVVADLIEGISLLCKNSFNKQGGIEAIYMKGFIPLMPSLIKDPNEQLRLASLKALGVFTSQAAIIPLRMQNFFKEVKDNGTIQEVCEILKSTKPSGPVTALHQVAAEALSTLICPVYGDFYSFPWKRGPHDNILEYTEASAIFEGVRDVAYTNLKDFDFTSKFIAIYNSEEESKFVEVKCSVLRFFSQLLRTFDVASCQSRKMQESPLDTFLSNPHLKNLLVTAAFSSKNTIIQGCAIQVLTLILRQILVDQSLDSNVLVLDVQKVYLLFEKNFKTEPMLSILCC
;
A
#
# COMPACT_ATOMS: atom_id res chain seq x y z
N GLU A 1 6.81 -27.33 5.81
CA GLU A 1 6.59 -27.80 4.43
C GLU A 1 5.11 -28.07 4.18
N VAL A 2 4.54 -29.21 4.61
CA VAL A 2 3.11 -29.54 4.35
C VAL A 2 2.11 -28.42 4.67
N VAL A 3 2.25 -27.75 5.82
CA VAL A 3 1.35 -26.63 6.18
C VAL A 3 1.49 -25.48 5.20
N ALA A 4 2.71 -25.12 4.78
CA ALA A 4 2.94 -24.06 3.81
C ALA A 4 2.30 -24.40 2.45
N ASP A 5 2.45 -25.63 1.98
CA ASP A 5 1.84 -26.11 0.73
C ASP A 5 0.30 -26.07 0.80
N LEU A 6 -0.27 -26.39 1.97
CA LEU A 6 -1.71 -26.25 2.20
C LEU A 6 -2.17 -24.80 2.14
N ILE A 7 -1.42 -23.85 2.73
CA ILE A 7 -1.73 -22.41 2.63
C ILE A 7 -1.66 -21.94 1.17
N GLU A 8 -0.64 -22.35 0.43
CA GLU A 8 -0.51 -22.01 -1.00
C GLU A 8 -1.67 -22.60 -1.81
N GLY A 9 -2.05 -23.85 -1.54
CA GLY A 9 -3.21 -24.50 -2.15
C GLY A 9 -4.52 -23.74 -1.87
N ILE A 10 -4.75 -23.32 -0.62
CA ILE A 10 -5.92 -22.52 -0.24
C ILE A 10 -5.92 -21.17 -0.98
N SER A 11 -4.77 -20.50 -1.05
CA SER A 11 -4.61 -19.23 -1.78
C SER A 11 -4.93 -19.39 -3.28
N LEU A 12 -4.41 -20.45 -3.91
CA LEU A 12 -4.69 -20.77 -5.32
C LEU A 12 -6.16 -21.12 -5.55
N LEU A 13 -6.78 -21.89 -4.64
CA LEU A 13 -8.20 -22.19 -4.70
C LEU A 13 -9.04 -20.93 -4.60
N CYS A 14 -8.72 -20.04 -3.66
CA CYS A 14 -9.36 -18.73 -3.55
C CYS A 14 -9.21 -17.93 -4.84
N LYS A 15 -8.02 -17.91 -5.45
CA LYS A 15 -7.78 -17.21 -6.72
C LYS A 15 -8.59 -17.79 -7.88
N ASN A 16 -8.75 -19.11 -7.94
CA ASN A 16 -9.43 -19.80 -9.03
C ASN A 16 -10.96 -19.84 -8.84
N SER A 17 -11.46 -19.85 -7.60
CA SER A 17 -12.90 -19.79 -7.29
C SER A 17 -13.43 -18.35 -7.28
N PHE A 18 -12.55 -17.35 -7.43
CA PHE A 18 -12.93 -15.95 -7.38
C PHE A 18 -13.97 -15.59 -8.46
N ASN A 19 -15.10 -15.05 -7.99
CA ASN A 19 -16.15 -14.49 -8.84
C ASN A 19 -16.39 -13.04 -8.44
N LYS A 20 -16.36 -12.10 -9.38
CA LYS A 20 -16.63 -10.66 -9.14
C LYS A 20 -18.00 -10.39 -8.52
N GLN A 21 -19.01 -11.20 -8.84
CA GLN A 21 -20.36 -11.13 -8.26
C GLN A 21 -20.42 -11.72 -6.84
N GLY A 22 -19.49 -12.63 -6.52
CA GLY A 22 -19.42 -13.33 -5.24
C GLY A 22 -18.42 -12.74 -4.26
N GLY A 23 -17.38 -12.05 -4.70
CA GLY A 23 -16.30 -11.54 -3.86
C GLY A 23 -15.53 -12.66 -3.16
N ILE A 24 -14.81 -12.33 -2.09
CA ILE A 24 -14.18 -13.34 -1.22
C ILE A 24 -15.24 -14.21 -0.54
N GLU A 25 -15.03 -15.53 -0.52
CA GLU A 25 -15.95 -16.46 0.13
C GLU A 25 -15.87 -16.40 1.66
N ALA A 26 -16.99 -16.65 2.33
CA ALA A 26 -17.10 -16.56 3.78
C ALA A 26 -16.21 -17.57 4.52
N ILE A 27 -15.91 -18.72 3.90
CA ILE A 27 -15.05 -19.74 4.49
C ILE A 27 -13.61 -19.23 4.68
N TYR A 28 -13.08 -18.44 3.73
CA TYR A 28 -11.76 -17.84 3.87
C TYR A 28 -11.78 -16.74 4.94
N MET A 29 -12.81 -15.90 4.97
CA MET A 29 -12.95 -14.84 5.97
C MET A 29 -13.07 -15.37 7.40
N LYS A 30 -13.93 -16.37 7.63
CA LYS A 30 -14.20 -16.89 8.99
C LYS A 30 -13.24 -17.97 9.44
N GLY A 31 -12.71 -18.76 8.49
CA GLY A 31 -11.83 -19.88 8.79
C GLY A 31 -10.35 -19.50 8.79
N PHE A 32 -9.94 -18.61 7.87
CA PHE A 32 -8.52 -18.39 7.61
C PHE A 32 -7.99 -17.07 8.17
N ILE A 33 -8.73 -15.97 8.02
CA ILE A 33 -8.29 -14.65 8.49
C ILE A 33 -7.98 -14.61 9.99
N PRO A 34 -8.76 -15.25 10.88
CA PRO A 34 -8.41 -15.32 12.31
C PRO A 34 -7.09 -16.05 12.61
N LEU A 35 -6.62 -16.92 11.70
CA LEU A 35 -5.37 -17.67 11.86
C LEU A 35 -4.15 -16.89 11.37
N MET A 36 -4.35 -15.86 10.53
CA MET A 36 -3.28 -15.10 9.88
C MET A 36 -2.20 -14.58 10.83
N PRO A 37 -2.52 -13.96 11.99
CA PRO A 37 -1.48 -13.46 12.90
C PRO A 37 -0.53 -14.58 13.37
N SER A 38 -1.09 -15.75 13.69
CA SER A 38 -0.30 -16.90 14.16
C SER A 38 0.58 -17.45 13.04
N LEU A 39 0.05 -17.54 11.81
CA LEU A 39 0.79 -18.06 10.66
C LEU A 39 1.93 -17.12 10.21
N ILE A 40 1.75 -15.80 10.31
CA ILE A 40 2.76 -14.78 9.95
C ILE A 40 3.91 -14.75 10.98
N LYS A 41 3.60 -15.05 12.24
CA LYS A 41 4.56 -15.08 13.35
C LYS A 41 5.33 -16.40 13.47
N ASP A 42 4.88 -17.44 12.78
CA ASP A 42 5.50 -18.77 12.86
C ASP A 42 7.00 -18.70 12.54
N PRO A 43 7.88 -19.41 13.26
CA PRO A 43 9.33 -19.38 13.01
C PRO A 43 9.72 -19.94 11.62
N ASN A 44 8.85 -20.71 10.97
CA ASN A 44 9.11 -21.29 9.65
C ASN A 44 8.96 -20.22 8.54
N GLU A 45 10.08 -19.79 7.97
CA GLU A 45 10.10 -18.74 6.93
C GLU A 45 9.26 -19.08 5.69
N GLN A 46 9.22 -20.34 5.26
CA GLN A 46 8.40 -20.77 4.12
C GLN A 46 6.91 -20.62 4.43
N LEU A 47 6.48 -20.98 5.64
CA LEU A 47 5.09 -20.80 6.07
C LEU A 47 4.72 -19.31 6.16
N ARG A 48 5.61 -18.46 6.68
CA ARG A 48 5.38 -17.01 6.73
C ARG A 48 5.22 -16.43 5.32
N LEU A 49 6.10 -16.82 4.39
CA LEU A 49 6.04 -16.40 2.98
C LEU A 49 4.72 -16.84 2.33
N ALA A 50 4.34 -18.11 2.48
CA ALA A 50 3.08 -18.63 1.96
C ALA A 50 1.87 -17.86 2.53
N SER A 51 1.91 -17.57 3.83
CA SER A 51 0.85 -16.85 4.54
C SER A 51 0.71 -15.41 4.07
N LEU A 52 1.81 -14.67 3.93
CA LEU A 52 1.77 -13.30 3.41
C LEU A 52 1.27 -13.25 1.95
N LYS A 53 1.69 -14.20 1.11
CA LYS A 53 1.18 -14.30 -0.27
C LYS A 53 -0.32 -14.59 -0.28
N ALA A 54 -0.79 -15.51 0.57
CA ALA A 54 -2.21 -15.80 0.72
C ALA A 54 -2.99 -14.56 1.19
N LEU A 55 -2.46 -13.80 2.15
CA LEU A 55 -3.05 -12.55 2.61
C LEU A 55 -3.22 -11.54 1.49
N GLY A 56 -2.20 -11.38 0.63
CA GLY A 56 -2.29 -10.52 -0.56
C GLY A 56 -3.42 -10.93 -1.51
N VAL A 57 -3.59 -12.25 -1.73
CA VAL A 57 -4.69 -12.79 -2.53
C VAL A 57 -6.05 -12.52 -1.90
N PHE A 58 -6.22 -12.81 -0.61
CA PHE A 58 -7.50 -12.57 0.09
C PHE A 58 -7.87 -11.08 0.09
N THR A 59 -6.91 -10.21 0.36
CA THR A 59 -7.12 -8.77 0.39
C THR A 59 -7.56 -8.24 -0.99
N SER A 60 -6.93 -8.72 -2.05
CA SER A 60 -7.28 -8.35 -3.43
C SER A 60 -8.71 -8.74 -3.80
N GLN A 61 -9.18 -9.90 -3.31
CA GLN A 61 -10.53 -10.38 -3.58
C GLN A 61 -11.60 -9.77 -2.66
N ALA A 62 -11.22 -9.44 -1.42
CA ALA A 62 -12.10 -8.79 -0.46
C ALA A 62 -12.53 -7.39 -0.92
N ALA A 63 -11.68 -6.70 -1.69
CA ALA A 63 -11.87 -5.33 -2.14
C ALA A 63 -13.05 -5.08 -3.11
N ILE A 64 -13.85 -6.10 -3.47
CA ILE A 64 -14.81 -6.04 -4.60
C ILE A 64 -16.27 -5.90 -4.15
N ILE A 65 -16.69 -6.62 -3.11
CA ILE A 65 -18.06 -6.53 -2.57
C ILE A 65 -18.05 -5.76 -1.26
N PRO A 66 -18.68 -4.57 -1.18
CA PRO A 66 -18.44 -3.68 -0.05
C PRO A 66 -18.82 -4.21 1.34
N LEU A 67 -19.94 -4.93 1.50
CA LEU A 67 -20.25 -5.54 2.80
C LEU A 67 -19.21 -6.59 3.23
N ARG A 68 -18.72 -7.41 2.30
CA ARG A 68 -17.68 -8.42 2.59
C ARG A 68 -16.32 -7.77 2.83
N MET A 69 -16.03 -6.71 2.08
CA MET A 69 -14.86 -5.87 2.23
C MET A 69 -14.80 -5.26 3.64
N GLN A 70 -15.88 -4.64 4.10
CA GLN A 70 -15.95 -4.05 5.44
C GLN A 70 -15.66 -5.09 6.52
N ASN A 71 -16.30 -6.27 6.44
CA ASN A 71 -16.10 -7.34 7.41
C ASN A 71 -14.66 -7.86 7.40
N PHE A 72 -14.08 -8.06 6.21
CA PHE A 72 -12.69 -8.49 6.05
C PHE A 72 -11.71 -7.49 6.69
N PHE A 73 -11.81 -6.21 6.32
CA PHE A 73 -10.88 -5.19 6.80
C PHE A 73 -11.07 -4.87 8.28
N LYS A 74 -12.30 -4.99 8.80
CA LYS A 74 -12.55 -4.92 10.24
C LYS A 74 -11.83 -6.04 10.98
N GLU A 75 -12.00 -7.28 10.54
CA GLU A 75 -11.34 -8.45 11.16
C GLU A 75 -9.81 -8.32 11.11
N VAL A 76 -9.24 -7.98 9.95
CA VAL A 76 -7.78 -7.82 9.79
C VAL A 76 -7.23 -6.69 10.66
N LYS A 77 -7.98 -5.60 10.83
CA LYS A 77 -7.60 -4.49 11.71
C LYS A 77 -7.58 -4.91 13.18
N ASP A 78 -8.60 -5.67 13.60
CA ASP A 78 -8.86 -5.97 15.01
C ASP A 78 -8.08 -7.21 15.51
N ASN A 79 -7.67 -8.12 14.63
CA ASN A 79 -7.13 -9.44 15.03
C ASN A 79 -5.60 -9.51 15.18
N GLY A 80 -4.85 -8.43 14.92
CA GLY A 80 -3.38 -8.43 15.03
C GLY A 80 -2.62 -8.70 13.73
N THR A 81 -3.31 -8.95 12.61
CA THR A 81 -2.65 -9.30 11.33
C THR A 81 -1.71 -8.19 10.84
N ILE A 82 -2.17 -6.93 10.89
CA ILE A 82 -1.37 -5.78 10.43
C ILE A 82 -0.09 -5.65 11.27
N GLN A 83 -0.21 -5.80 12.58
CA GLN A 83 0.87 -5.72 13.55
C GLN A 83 1.95 -6.75 13.23
N GLU A 84 1.57 -8.01 13.02
CA GLU A 84 2.53 -9.07 12.72
C GLU A 84 3.23 -8.85 11.35
N VAL A 85 2.55 -8.28 10.35
CA VAL A 85 3.19 -7.85 9.08
C VAL A 85 4.20 -6.72 9.33
N CYS A 86 3.85 -5.73 10.15
CA CYS A 86 4.76 -4.63 10.52
C CYS A 86 5.99 -5.13 11.28
N GLU A 87 5.85 -6.12 12.17
CA GLU A 87 6.98 -6.72 12.89
C GLU A 87 7.98 -7.39 11.94
N ILE A 88 7.54 -7.96 10.81
CA ILE A 88 8.46 -8.46 9.77
C ILE A 88 9.33 -7.32 9.23
N LEU A 89 8.73 -6.18 8.93
CA LEU A 89 9.43 -5.02 8.38
C LEU A 89 10.43 -4.42 9.40
N LYS A 90 10.13 -4.52 10.69
CA LYS A 90 11.02 -4.10 11.80
C LYS A 90 12.10 -5.11 12.17
N SER A 91 11.91 -6.39 11.84
CA SER A 91 12.72 -7.50 12.35
C SER A 91 14.21 -7.46 11.98
N THR A 92 14.62 -6.54 11.10
CA THR A 92 16.01 -6.38 10.69
C THR A 92 16.48 -4.94 10.92
N LYS A 93 17.75 -4.79 11.31
CA LYS A 93 18.42 -3.48 11.40
C LYS A 93 18.21 -2.68 10.10
N PRO A 94 18.08 -1.34 10.16
CA PRO A 94 17.86 -0.49 8.98
C PRO A 94 18.86 -0.71 7.82
N SER A 95 20.07 -1.19 8.12
CA SER A 95 21.15 -1.48 7.15
C SER A 95 21.37 -2.98 6.85
N GLY A 96 20.50 -3.88 7.33
CA GLY A 96 20.60 -5.30 7.06
C GLY A 96 20.09 -5.68 5.65
N PRO A 97 20.41 -6.89 5.16
CA PRO A 97 19.97 -7.33 3.84
C PRO A 97 18.44 -7.39 3.76
N VAL A 98 17.89 -6.90 2.65
CA VAL A 98 16.49 -7.13 2.30
C VAL A 98 16.34 -8.59 1.88
N THR A 99 15.32 -9.25 2.41
CA THR A 99 14.99 -10.66 2.10
C THR A 99 13.68 -10.73 1.35
N ALA A 100 13.39 -11.85 0.70
CA ALA A 100 12.11 -12.09 0.04
C ALA A 100 10.92 -11.87 0.99
N LEU A 101 11.09 -12.24 2.27
CA LEU A 101 10.07 -12.03 3.29
C LEU A 101 9.73 -10.55 3.49
N HIS A 102 10.72 -9.66 3.45
CA HIS A 102 10.49 -8.21 3.54
C HIS A 102 9.76 -7.67 2.31
N GLN A 103 10.10 -8.15 1.12
CA GLN A 103 9.46 -7.74 -0.13
C GLN A 103 7.97 -8.12 -0.10
N VAL A 104 7.67 -9.38 0.19
CA VAL A 104 6.29 -9.89 0.27
C VAL A 104 5.51 -9.23 1.42
N ALA A 105 6.14 -8.92 2.55
CA ALA A 105 5.50 -8.18 3.64
C ALA A 105 5.13 -6.75 3.21
N ALA A 106 6.00 -6.06 2.46
CA ALA A 106 5.69 -4.74 1.92
C ALA A 106 4.54 -4.78 0.90
N GLU A 107 4.50 -5.79 0.03
CA GLU A 107 3.38 -6.02 -0.90
C GLU A 107 2.07 -6.30 -0.17
N ALA A 108 2.09 -7.19 0.82
CA ALA A 108 0.92 -7.52 1.63
C ALA A 108 0.40 -6.28 2.37
N LEU A 109 1.29 -5.52 3.02
CA LEU A 109 0.92 -4.31 3.74
C LEU A 109 0.36 -3.24 2.80
N SER A 110 0.99 -3.01 1.64
CA SER A 110 0.53 -2.08 0.62
C SER A 110 -0.88 -2.40 0.12
N THR A 111 -1.18 -3.70 -0.05
CA THR A 111 -2.51 -4.16 -0.45
C THR A 111 -3.53 -3.94 0.67
N LEU A 112 -3.15 -4.23 1.93
CA LEU A 112 -4.01 -4.03 3.10
C LEU A 112 -4.42 -2.57 3.31
N ILE A 113 -3.46 -1.66 3.23
CA ILE A 113 -3.72 -0.23 3.43
C ILE A 113 -4.34 0.45 2.20
N CYS A 114 -4.67 -0.34 1.17
CA CYS A 114 -5.30 0.15 -0.05
C CYS A 114 -6.59 -0.63 -0.42
N PRO A 115 -7.60 -0.61 0.46
CA PRO A 115 -8.76 -1.50 0.43
C PRO A 115 -9.69 -1.35 -0.78
N VAL A 116 -9.66 -0.20 -1.45
CA VAL A 116 -10.50 0.09 -2.63
C VAL A 116 -9.89 -0.47 -3.92
N TYR A 117 -8.58 -0.74 -3.93
CA TYR A 117 -7.80 -0.90 -5.16
C TYR A 117 -6.88 -2.14 -5.16
N GLY A 118 -7.15 -3.15 -4.31
CA GLY A 118 -6.24 -4.26 -3.96
C GLY A 118 -5.29 -4.74 -5.06
N ASP A 119 -5.78 -5.05 -6.25
CA ASP A 119 -4.92 -5.42 -7.40
C ASP A 119 -4.40 -4.19 -8.19
N PHE A 120 -3.08 -4.16 -8.44
CA PHE A 120 -2.38 -3.16 -9.26
C PHE A 120 -3.04 -2.89 -10.62
N TYR A 121 -3.64 -3.92 -11.21
CA TYR A 121 -4.28 -3.86 -12.53
C TYR A 121 -5.81 -3.68 -12.48
N SER A 122 -6.35 -3.45 -11.28
CA SER A 122 -7.78 -3.32 -10.99
C SER A 122 -8.13 -1.94 -10.42
N PHE A 123 -7.49 -0.90 -10.96
CA PHE A 123 -7.92 0.48 -10.75
C PHE A 123 -9.39 0.67 -11.23
N PRO A 124 -10.15 1.62 -10.66
CA PRO A 124 -11.60 1.81 -10.80
C PRO A 124 -12.20 1.72 -12.21
N TRP A 125 -11.46 1.95 -13.29
CA TRP A 125 -12.03 1.93 -14.65
C TRP A 125 -12.46 0.53 -15.13
N LYS A 126 -11.85 -0.57 -14.62
CA LYS A 126 -12.37 -1.93 -14.91
C LYS A 126 -13.70 -2.22 -14.21
N ARG A 127 -14.10 -1.37 -13.28
CA ARG A 127 -15.38 -1.47 -12.58
C ARG A 127 -16.47 -0.64 -13.24
N GLY A 128 -16.20 0.03 -14.37
CA GLY A 128 -17.20 0.87 -15.03
C GLY A 128 -17.75 1.97 -14.11
N PRO A 129 -18.74 2.74 -14.58
CA PRO A 129 -19.49 3.66 -13.74
C PRO A 129 -20.48 2.83 -12.90
N HIS A 130 -20.08 2.36 -11.73
CA HIS A 130 -20.96 1.55 -10.87
C HIS A 130 -21.24 2.20 -9.52
N ASP A 131 -22.48 2.00 -9.09
CA ASP A 131 -23.23 2.57 -7.95
C ASP A 131 -22.62 2.37 -6.55
N ASN A 132 -21.39 1.86 -6.47
CA ASN A 132 -20.76 1.40 -5.22
C ASN A 132 -19.90 2.46 -4.53
N ILE A 133 -19.81 3.69 -5.07
CA ILE A 133 -19.04 4.80 -4.46
C ILE A 133 -19.58 5.17 -3.05
N LEU A 134 -20.90 5.05 -2.85
CA LEU A 134 -21.52 5.30 -1.55
C LEU A 134 -21.07 4.26 -0.50
N GLU A 135 -21.02 2.99 -0.87
CA GLU A 135 -20.60 1.90 0.04
C GLU A 135 -19.12 2.04 0.46
N TYR A 136 -18.28 2.63 -0.40
CA TYR A 136 -16.91 3.02 -0.05
C TYR A 136 -16.85 4.15 0.98
N THR A 137 -17.77 5.11 0.88
CA THR A 137 -17.88 6.21 1.84
C THR A 137 -18.28 5.69 3.21
N GLU A 138 -19.23 4.75 3.26
CA GLU A 138 -19.64 4.08 4.51
C GLU A 138 -18.52 3.25 5.15
N ALA A 139 -17.69 2.62 4.33
CA ALA A 139 -16.54 1.84 4.77
C ALA A 139 -15.29 2.68 5.10
N SER A 140 -15.30 3.98 4.78
CA SER A 140 -14.12 4.85 4.87
C SER A 140 -13.49 4.84 6.27
N ALA A 141 -14.29 4.89 7.34
CA ALA A 141 -13.78 4.85 8.71
C ALA A 141 -13.02 3.55 9.04
N ILE A 142 -13.43 2.41 8.48
CA ILE A 142 -12.72 1.14 8.65
C ILE A 142 -11.38 1.19 7.92
N PHE A 143 -11.37 1.76 6.71
CA PHE A 143 -10.16 1.89 5.90
C PHE A 143 -9.15 2.84 6.51
N GLU A 144 -9.58 4.01 7.00
CA GLU A 144 -8.71 4.89 7.78
C GLU A 144 -8.19 4.17 9.02
N GLY A 145 -9.03 3.40 9.72
CA GLY A 145 -8.59 2.59 10.85
C GLY A 145 -7.49 1.59 10.50
N VAL A 146 -7.57 0.93 9.34
CA VAL A 146 -6.50 0.02 8.85
C VAL A 146 -5.19 0.79 8.61
N ARG A 147 -5.26 1.97 7.98
CA ARG A 147 -4.09 2.82 7.71
C ARG A 147 -3.48 3.38 8.98
N ASP A 148 -4.32 3.85 9.90
CA ASP A 148 -3.93 4.36 11.22
C ASP A 148 -3.23 3.27 12.05
N VAL A 149 -3.73 2.03 12.03
CA VAL A 149 -3.07 0.90 12.70
C VAL A 149 -1.70 0.62 12.07
N ALA A 150 -1.61 0.55 10.74
CA ALA A 150 -0.34 0.33 10.05
C ALA A 150 0.69 1.44 10.38
N TYR A 151 0.28 2.71 10.28
CA TYR A 151 1.17 3.84 10.59
C TYR A 151 1.58 3.86 12.06
N THR A 152 0.65 3.66 12.99
CA THR A 152 0.94 3.62 14.43
C THR A 152 1.97 2.54 14.77
N ASN A 153 1.92 1.40 14.08
CA ASN A 153 2.89 0.34 14.28
C ASN A 153 4.26 0.66 13.64
N LEU A 154 4.35 1.55 12.65
CA LEU A 154 5.59 1.81 11.92
C LEU A 154 6.28 3.12 12.30
N LYS A 155 5.57 4.12 12.82
CA LYS A 155 6.08 5.48 13.03
C LYS A 155 7.32 5.58 13.94
N ASP A 156 7.46 4.67 14.91
CA ASP A 156 8.59 4.66 15.85
C ASP A 156 9.82 3.94 15.27
N PHE A 157 9.76 3.52 14.01
CA PHE A 157 10.82 2.88 13.25
C PHE A 157 11.08 3.69 11.97
N ASP A 158 12.34 3.72 11.48
CA ASP A 158 12.66 4.35 10.19
C ASP A 158 12.17 3.49 9.02
N PHE A 159 10.84 3.41 8.89
CA PHE A 159 10.18 2.65 7.85
C PHE A 159 10.45 3.28 6.48
N THR A 160 10.62 4.60 6.38
CA THR A 160 10.94 5.27 5.12
C THR A 160 12.22 4.71 4.51
N SER A 161 13.33 4.67 5.26
CA SER A 161 14.58 4.09 4.77
C SER A 161 14.44 2.59 4.48
N LYS A 162 13.70 1.85 5.30
CA LYS A 162 13.46 0.41 5.07
C LYS A 162 12.72 0.15 3.76
N PHE A 163 11.68 0.91 3.47
CA PHE A 163 10.91 0.81 2.22
C PHE A 163 11.74 1.25 1.01
N ILE A 164 12.59 2.27 1.13
CA ILE A 164 13.57 2.65 0.11
C ILE A 164 14.54 1.49 -0.18
N ALA A 165 15.05 0.82 0.86
CA ALA A 165 15.91 -0.34 0.70
C ALA A 165 15.18 -1.50 -0.02
N ILE A 166 13.92 -1.76 0.35
CA ILE A 166 13.08 -2.76 -0.34
C ILE A 166 12.89 -2.39 -1.81
N TYR A 167 12.57 -1.13 -2.11
CA TYR A 167 12.44 -0.64 -3.49
C TYR A 167 13.73 -0.87 -4.29
N ASN A 168 14.89 -0.57 -3.71
CA ASN A 168 16.19 -0.69 -4.36
C ASN A 168 16.69 -2.15 -4.47
N SER A 169 16.14 -3.07 -3.67
CA SER A 169 16.50 -4.50 -3.73
C SER A 169 16.00 -5.19 -5.00
N GLU A 170 15.01 -4.60 -5.68
CA GLU A 170 14.36 -5.20 -6.84
C GLU A 170 14.76 -4.51 -8.15
N GLU A 171 14.85 -5.27 -9.24
CA GLU A 171 15.11 -4.74 -10.58
C GLU A 171 13.79 -4.46 -11.31
N GLU A 172 13.70 -3.31 -12.01
CA GLU A 172 12.49 -2.95 -12.77
C GLU A 172 12.12 -3.97 -13.86
N SER A 173 13.10 -4.72 -14.37
CA SER A 173 12.91 -5.73 -15.41
C SER A 173 12.40 -7.07 -14.90
N LYS A 174 12.38 -7.30 -13.59
CA LYS A 174 11.99 -8.59 -12.98
C LYS A 174 10.61 -8.50 -12.35
N PHE A 175 10.50 -7.72 -11.27
CA PHE A 175 9.26 -7.61 -10.49
C PHE A 175 8.93 -6.14 -10.22
N VAL A 176 8.03 -5.60 -11.02
CA VAL A 176 7.56 -4.20 -10.90
C VAL A 176 6.69 -4.03 -9.64
N GLU A 177 6.07 -5.12 -9.19
CA GLU A 177 5.11 -5.19 -8.10
C GLU A 177 5.69 -4.72 -6.75
N VAL A 178 6.94 -5.09 -6.44
CA VAL A 178 7.60 -4.66 -5.19
C VAL A 178 7.80 -3.14 -5.19
N LYS A 179 8.33 -2.60 -6.29
CA LYS A 179 8.56 -1.15 -6.44
C LYS A 179 7.25 -0.37 -6.37
N CYS A 180 6.24 -0.82 -7.10
CA CYS A 180 4.90 -0.21 -7.06
C CYS A 180 4.26 -0.35 -5.68
N SER A 181 4.48 -1.46 -4.96
CA SER A 181 3.97 -1.66 -3.60
C SER A 181 4.53 -0.64 -2.62
N VAL A 182 5.84 -0.37 -2.70
CA VAL A 182 6.49 0.67 -1.89
C VAL A 182 5.90 2.05 -2.19
N LEU A 183 5.81 2.44 -3.46
CA LEU A 183 5.27 3.75 -3.84
C LEU A 183 3.80 3.91 -3.46
N ARG A 184 3.01 2.85 -3.63
CA ARG A 184 1.61 2.79 -3.22
C ARG A 184 1.45 2.88 -1.71
N PHE A 185 2.34 2.22 -0.95
CA PHE A 185 2.35 2.33 0.49
C PHE A 185 2.53 3.80 0.92
N PHE A 186 3.51 4.51 0.34
CA PHE A 186 3.71 5.94 0.59
C PHE A 186 2.49 6.79 0.21
N SER A 187 1.86 6.53 -0.94
CA SER A 187 0.69 7.29 -1.37
C SER A 187 -0.52 7.06 -0.45
N GLN A 188 -0.72 5.84 0.04
CA GLN A 188 -1.81 5.55 0.97
C GLN A 188 -1.60 6.17 2.35
N LEU A 189 -0.36 6.18 2.86
CA LEU A 189 -0.08 6.89 4.11
C LEU A 189 -0.40 8.38 3.98
N LEU A 190 -0.02 9.03 2.89
CA LEU A 190 -0.34 10.45 2.68
C LEU A 190 -1.86 10.70 2.58
N ARG A 191 -2.62 9.82 1.92
CA ARG A 191 -4.09 9.98 1.78
C ARG A 191 -4.86 9.96 3.10
N THR A 192 -4.39 9.19 4.09
CA THR A 192 -5.06 9.02 5.41
C THR A 192 -5.21 10.34 6.17
N PHE A 193 -4.29 11.28 5.94
CA PHE A 193 -4.21 12.53 6.71
C PHE A 193 -4.79 13.73 5.97
N ASP A 194 -5.44 13.51 4.81
CA ASP A 194 -6.15 14.53 4.03
C ASP A 194 -7.65 14.63 4.42
N VAL A 195 -8.23 13.57 5.00
CA VAL A 195 -9.70 13.43 5.19
C VAL A 195 -10.18 13.76 6.61
N ALA A 196 -9.29 13.78 7.62
CA ALA A 196 -9.65 14.11 9.00
C ALA A 196 -9.26 15.55 9.36
N SER A 197 -10.21 16.48 9.23
CA SER A 197 -10.36 17.70 10.04
C SER A 197 -9.07 18.29 10.67
N CYS A 198 -8.60 19.41 10.11
CA CYS A 198 -7.50 20.27 10.58
C CYS A 198 -7.59 20.79 12.03
N GLN A 199 -8.40 20.22 12.93
CA GLN A 199 -8.70 20.81 14.24
C GLN A 199 -8.32 19.96 15.46
N SER A 200 -8.08 18.63 15.36
CA SER A 200 -7.75 17.83 16.56
C SER A 200 -6.45 17.00 16.53
N ARG A 201 -5.72 16.93 15.41
CA ARG A 201 -4.51 16.09 15.29
C ARG A 201 -3.17 16.83 15.41
N LYS A 202 -3.13 18.03 16.01
CA LYS A 202 -1.90 18.84 16.18
C LYS A 202 -0.79 18.22 17.07
N MET A 203 -0.96 16.99 17.59
CA MET A 203 0.02 16.34 18.47
C MET A 203 0.54 14.99 17.97
N GLN A 204 0.18 14.54 16.77
CA GLN A 204 0.76 13.33 16.19
C GLN A 204 1.68 13.71 15.02
N GLU A 205 2.91 13.19 15.05
CA GLU A 205 3.84 13.23 13.92
C GLU A 205 3.11 12.70 12.68
N SER A 206 3.11 13.50 11.61
CA SER A 206 2.43 13.12 10.38
C SER A 206 3.36 12.29 9.49
N PRO A 207 2.82 11.42 8.62
CA PRO A 207 3.67 10.73 7.64
C PRO A 207 4.42 11.71 6.73
N LEU A 208 3.87 12.91 6.51
CA LEU A 208 4.55 13.96 5.76
C LEU A 208 5.85 14.35 6.47
N ASP A 209 5.84 14.63 7.78
CA ASP A 209 7.05 14.96 8.55
C ASP A 209 8.09 13.85 8.46
N THR A 210 7.66 12.59 8.55
CA THR A 210 8.54 11.41 8.40
C THR A 210 9.13 11.31 6.98
N PHE A 211 8.41 11.76 5.96
CA PHE A 211 8.86 11.74 4.57
C PHE A 211 9.81 12.90 4.25
N LEU A 212 9.49 14.10 4.74
CA LEU A 212 10.31 15.30 4.55
C LEU A 212 11.64 15.21 5.28
N SER A 213 11.68 14.52 6.42
CA SER A 213 12.92 14.29 7.19
C SER A 213 13.87 13.26 6.54
N ASN A 214 13.43 12.49 5.55
CA ASN A 214 14.27 11.50 4.87
C ASN A 214 14.83 12.04 3.53
N PRO A 215 16.12 12.41 3.46
CA PRO A 215 16.70 13.02 2.26
C PRO A 215 16.76 12.06 1.05
N HIS A 216 16.76 10.74 1.29
CA HIS A 216 16.84 9.75 0.21
C HIS A 216 15.51 9.54 -0.49
N LEU A 217 14.38 9.78 0.19
CA LEU A 217 13.05 9.61 -0.38
C LEU A 217 12.85 10.52 -1.59
N LYS A 218 13.26 11.80 -1.48
CA LYS A 218 13.18 12.76 -2.60
C LYS A 218 13.91 12.25 -3.84
N ASN A 219 15.14 11.78 -3.67
CA ASN A 219 15.96 11.28 -4.78
C ASN A 219 15.33 10.04 -5.42
N LEU A 220 14.78 9.12 -4.61
CA LEU A 220 14.05 7.97 -5.10
C LEU A 220 12.84 8.39 -5.93
N LEU A 221 11.98 9.28 -5.41
CA LEU A 221 10.76 9.69 -6.09
C LEU A 221 11.04 10.43 -7.41
N VAL A 222 12.06 11.31 -7.43
CA VAL A 222 12.50 11.98 -8.66
C VAL A 222 13.04 10.95 -9.66
N THR A 223 13.92 10.04 -9.24
CA THR A 223 14.46 9.02 -10.15
C THR A 223 13.35 8.11 -10.70
N ALA A 224 12.43 7.67 -9.84
CA ALA A 224 11.29 6.85 -10.24
C ALA A 224 10.36 7.59 -11.22
N ALA A 225 10.08 8.87 -10.99
CA ALA A 225 9.21 9.67 -11.85
C ALA A 225 9.84 10.03 -13.22
N PHE A 226 11.14 10.32 -13.26
CA PHE A 226 11.79 10.87 -14.45
C PHE A 226 12.71 9.89 -15.20
N SER A 227 13.21 8.86 -14.52
CA SER A 227 14.24 7.96 -15.06
C SER A 227 13.83 6.50 -15.13
N SER A 228 12.74 6.10 -14.46
CA SER A 228 12.21 4.74 -14.59
C SER A 228 11.83 4.46 -16.05
N LYS A 229 12.06 3.22 -16.51
CA LYS A 229 11.59 2.78 -17.85
C LYS A 229 10.16 2.25 -17.81
N ASN A 230 9.62 2.02 -16.61
CA ASN A 230 8.29 1.49 -16.42
C ASN A 230 7.29 2.62 -16.11
N THR A 231 6.26 2.74 -16.93
CA THR A 231 5.30 3.85 -16.81
C THR A 231 4.43 3.75 -15.57
N ILE A 232 4.14 2.54 -15.06
CA ILE A 232 3.41 2.35 -13.80
C ILE A 232 4.21 2.90 -12.61
N ILE A 233 5.52 2.61 -12.56
CA ILE A 233 6.43 3.15 -11.54
C ILE A 233 6.45 4.68 -11.59
N GLN A 234 6.58 5.26 -12.80
CA GLN A 234 6.52 6.71 -12.98
C GLN A 234 5.22 7.29 -12.43
N GLY A 235 4.07 6.68 -12.74
CA GLY A 235 2.76 7.11 -12.27
C GLY A 235 2.61 7.08 -10.76
N CYS A 236 2.99 5.97 -10.13
CA CYS A 236 2.96 5.85 -8.68
C CYS A 236 3.87 6.89 -8.01
N ALA A 237 5.06 7.16 -8.55
CA ALA A 237 5.96 8.16 -8.01
C ALA A 237 5.39 9.58 -8.15
N ILE A 238 4.82 9.93 -9.31
CA ILE A 238 4.15 11.23 -9.53
C ILE A 238 2.99 11.41 -8.56
N GLN A 239 2.20 10.37 -8.32
CA GLN A 239 1.11 10.42 -7.35
C GLN A 239 1.60 10.75 -5.94
N VAL A 240 2.68 10.10 -5.47
CA VAL A 240 3.28 10.40 -4.16
C VAL A 240 3.77 11.85 -4.11
N LEU A 241 4.50 12.30 -5.14
CA LEU A 241 4.99 13.68 -5.24
C LEU A 241 3.85 14.71 -5.20
N THR A 242 2.74 14.42 -5.89
CA THR A 242 1.55 15.28 -5.94
C THR A 242 0.88 15.37 -4.58
N LEU A 243 0.76 14.26 -3.86
CA LEU A 243 0.19 14.23 -2.50
C LEU A 243 1.05 15.02 -1.50
N ILE A 244 2.38 14.88 -1.57
CA ILE A 244 3.33 15.68 -0.76
C ILE A 244 3.15 17.17 -1.06
N LEU A 245 3.17 17.55 -2.34
CA LEU A 245 2.99 18.95 -2.76
C LEU A 245 1.65 19.52 -2.29
N ARG A 246 0.56 18.77 -2.45
CA ARG A 246 -0.77 19.18 -1.99
C ARG A 246 -0.77 19.46 -0.50
N GLN A 247 -0.17 18.60 0.32
CA GLN A 247 -0.15 18.81 1.77
C GLN A 247 0.74 19.98 2.18
N ILE A 248 1.89 20.18 1.54
CA ILE A 248 2.74 21.36 1.77
C ILE A 248 1.99 22.65 1.41
N LEU A 249 1.24 22.67 0.30
CA LEU A 249 0.47 23.86 -0.11
C LEU A 249 -0.68 24.18 0.87
N VAL A 250 -1.26 23.17 1.50
CA VAL A 250 -2.29 23.34 2.53
C VAL A 250 -1.67 23.78 3.86
N ASP A 251 -0.49 23.26 4.21
CA ASP A 251 0.25 23.62 5.41
C ASP A 251 1.15 24.84 5.17
N GLN A 252 0.57 26.02 5.36
CA GLN A 252 1.23 27.31 5.23
C GLN A 252 2.45 27.51 6.15
N SER A 253 2.71 26.59 7.09
CA SER A 253 3.86 26.64 8.01
C SER A 253 5.10 25.92 7.50
N LEU A 254 4.97 25.08 6.47
CA LEU A 254 6.10 24.37 5.87
C LEU A 254 6.84 25.27 4.86
N ASP A 255 8.17 25.28 4.94
CA ASP A 255 8.97 25.99 3.95
C ASP A 255 8.79 25.32 2.57
N SER A 256 8.29 26.10 1.61
CA SER A 256 8.11 25.69 0.21
C SER A 256 9.39 25.15 -0.45
N ASN A 257 10.56 25.39 0.13
CA ASN A 257 11.84 24.88 -0.34
C ASN A 257 12.15 23.42 0.09
N VAL A 258 11.38 22.84 1.03
CA VAL A 258 11.68 21.52 1.63
C VAL A 258 11.61 20.38 0.61
N LEU A 259 10.70 20.47 -0.37
CA LEU A 259 10.89 19.82 -1.65
C LEU A 259 11.00 20.90 -2.72
N VAL A 260 12.22 21.18 -3.17
CA VAL A 260 12.48 21.64 -4.55
C VAL A 260 11.98 20.56 -5.52
N LEU A 261 10.67 20.34 -5.55
CA LEU A 261 9.96 19.76 -6.67
C LEU A 261 9.62 20.93 -7.53
N ASP A 262 10.28 20.99 -8.67
CA ASP A 262 9.91 21.92 -9.70
C ASP A 262 8.47 21.58 -10.14
N VAL A 263 7.52 22.37 -9.64
CA VAL A 263 6.09 22.22 -9.93
C VAL A 263 5.85 22.22 -11.44
N GLN A 264 6.65 22.96 -12.21
CA GLN A 264 6.59 22.91 -13.67
C GLN A 264 7.04 21.56 -14.20
N LYS A 265 8.07 20.92 -13.64
CA LYS A 265 8.44 19.54 -14.03
C LYS A 265 7.37 18.52 -13.68
N VAL A 266 6.71 18.62 -12.51
CA VAL A 266 5.59 17.72 -12.17
C VAL A 266 4.43 17.95 -13.14
N TYR A 267 4.07 19.19 -13.43
CA TYR A 267 3.03 19.53 -14.39
C TYR A 267 3.36 19.04 -15.82
N LEU A 268 4.61 19.21 -16.28
CA LEU A 268 5.08 18.69 -17.57
C LEU A 268 5.02 17.15 -17.63
N LEU A 269 5.23 16.45 -16.51
CA LEU A 269 5.04 14.99 -16.43
C LEU A 269 3.57 14.62 -16.61
N PHE A 270 2.65 15.32 -15.95
CA PHE A 270 1.21 15.13 -16.15
C PHE A 270 0.82 15.36 -17.61
N GLU A 271 1.26 16.45 -18.24
CA GLU A 271 0.93 16.75 -19.65
C GLU A 271 1.54 15.76 -20.63
N LYS A 272 2.82 15.38 -20.45
CA LYS A 272 3.50 14.39 -21.29
C LYS A 272 2.77 13.06 -21.23
N ASN A 273 2.51 12.59 -20.01
CA ASN A 273 1.87 11.29 -19.78
C ASN A 273 0.39 11.30 -20.17
N PHE A 274 -0.33 12.42 -20.03
CA PHE A 274 -1.71 12.57 -20.52
C PHE A 274 -1.84 12.34 -22.02
N LYS A 275 -0.84 12.82 -22.78
CA LYS A 275 -0.84 12.72 -24.24
C LYS A 275 -0.42 11.34 -24.75
N THR A 276 0.49 10.65 -24.04
CA THR A 276 1.06 9.38 -24.51
C THR A 276 0.46 8.14 -23.85
N GLU A 277 0.09 8.24 -22.57
CA GLU A 277 -0.48 7.15 -21.77
C GLU A 277 -1.56 7.70 -20.80
N PRO A 278 -2.80 7.93 -21.28
CA PRO A 278 -3.88 8.58 -20.50
C PRO A 278 -4.15 7.94 -19.13
N MET A 279 -3.78 6.67 -18.97
CA MET A 279 -3.85 5.90 -17.73
C MET A 279 -3.02 6.52 -16.60
N LEU A 280 -1.89 7.14 -16.91
CA LEU A 280 -1.04 7.81 -15.92
C LEU A 280 -1.67 9.08 -15.36
N SER A 281 -2.42 9.82 -16.17
CA SER A 281 -3.10 11.03 -15.70
C SER A 281 -4.26 10.72 -14.77
N ILE A 282 -4.87 9.54 -14.92
CA ILE A 282 -5.91 9.04 -14.01
C ILE A 282 -5.30 8.56 -12.69
N LEU A 283 -4.09 8.00 -12.69
CA LEU A 283 -3.36 7.63 -11.45
C LEU A 283 -2.98 8.85 -10.60
N CYS A 284 -2.84 10.01 -11.23
CA CYS A 284 -2.34 11.22 -10.59
C CYS A 284 -3.46 12.19 -10.16
N CYS A 285 -4.73 11.86 -10.43
CA CYS A 285 -5.92 12.45 -9.80
C CYS A 285 -6.27 11.71 -8.49
#